data_AF-A0A427G6I6-F1
#
_entry.id   AF-A0A427G6I6-F1
#
_cell.length_a   1.000
_cell.length_b   1.000
_cell.length_c   1.000
_cell.angle_alpha   90.00
_cell.angle_beta   90.00
_cell.angle_gamma   90.00
#
_symmetry.space_group_name_H-M   'P 1'
#
loop_
_entity.id
_entity.type
_entity.pdbx_description
1 polymer ?
#
loop_
_entity_poly.entity_id
_entity_poly.type
_entity_poly.pdbx_seq_one_letter_code
_entity_poly.pdbx_strand_id
1 'polypeptide(L)'
;MSRPPLPPFTRESAIEKVRLAEDGWNSRDAAKVSLAYTPDTVWRNRVEFPRGRAEVQAFLARKWNHELEYRLIKELWAFTDNRIAVRYAYEYHDDSGQWFRAYGNENWEFAADGLMHNRHSSINEQPIAEADRKFRWPLGRRPDDHPGLSELGL
;
A
#
# COMPACT_ATOMS: atom_id res chain seq x y z
N MET A 1 8.47 12.68 -15.91
CA MET A 1 9.13 13.01 -14.62
C MET A 1 9.46 11.70 -13.94
N SER A 2 10.68 11.55 -13.43
CA SER A 2 11.07 10.38 -12.67
C SER A 2 10.59 10.48 -11.21
N ARG A 3 10.39 9.32 -10.57
CA ARG A 3 9.95 9.18 -9.18
C ARG A 3 10.95 8.28 -8.43
N PRO A 4 12.06 8.83 -7.91
CA PRO A 4 13.03 8.04 -7.15
C PRO A 4 12.41 7.42 -5.88
N PRO A 5 13.02 6.36 -5.33
CA PRO A 5 14.17 5.62 -5.85
C PRO A 5 13.91 4.90 -7.19
N LEU A 6 14.94 4.79 -8.04
CA LEU A 6 14.86 4.17 -9.37
C LEU A 6 15.45 2.74 -9.34
N PRO A 7 14.95 1.81 -10.16
CA PRO A 7 15.56 0.50 -10.32
C PRO A 7 16.89 0.55 -11.12
N PRO A 8 17.81 -0.42 -10.96
CA PRO A 8 17.71 -1.57 -10.05
C PRO A 8 17.86 -1.16 -8.57
N PHE A 9 17.10 -1.82 -7.70
CA PHE A 9 17.06 -1.46 -6.28
C PHE A 9 18.22 -2.09 -5.49
N THR A 10 18.69 -1.37 -4.48
CA THR A 10 19.44 -1.93 -3.36
C THR A 10 18.47 -2.23 -2.22
N ARG A 11 18.94 -2.89 -1.15
CA ARG A 11 18.09 -3.12 0.03
C ARG A 11 17.60 -1.80 0.64
N GLU A 12 18.48 -0.81 0.76
CA GLU A 12 18.15 0.50 1.32
C GLU A 12 17.11 1.23 0.45
N SER A 13 17.34 1.27 -0.87
CA SER A 13 16.44 1.97 -1.78
C SER A 13 15.10 1.24 -1.95
N ALA A 14 15.05 -0.09 -1.82
CA ALA A 14 13.81 -0.84 -1.76
C ALA A 14 13.00 -0.55 -0.49
N ILE A 15 13.67 -0.48 0.68
CA ILE A 15 13.01 -0.09 1.95
C ILE A 15 12.44 1.32 1.84
N GLU A 16 13.22 2.27 1.31
CA GLU A 16 12.76 3.63 1.07
C GLU A 16 11.57 3.67 0.12
N LYS A 17 11.62 2.91 -1.00
CA LYS A 17 10.51 2.80 -1.95
C LYS A 17 9.24 2.27 -1.29
N VAL A 18 9.36 1.27 -0.42
CA VAL A 18 8.25 0.71 0.36
C VAL A 18 7.68 1.74 1.33
N ARG A 19 8.52 2.49 2.05
CA ARG A 19 8.10 3.54 2.98
C ARG A 19 7.39 4.70 2.27
N LEU A 20 7.91 5.16 1.13
CA LEU A 20 7.27 6.21 0.33
C LEU A 20 5.91 5.77 -0.23
N ALA A 21 5.77 4.48 -0.59
CA ALA A 21 4.48 3.92 -0.97
C ALA A 21 3.53 3.87 0.24
N GLU A 22 3.98 3.42 1.41
CA GLU A 22 3.19 3.43 2.65
C GLU A 22 2.66 4.83 2.97
N ASP A 23 3.53 5.85 2.92
CA ASP A 23 3.17 7.25 3.18
C ASP A 23 2.14 7.77 2.16
N GLY A 24 2.30 7.41 0.88
CA GLY A 24 1.35 7.75 -0.17
C GLY A 24 -0.04 7.18 0.10
N TRP A 25 -0.13 5.88 0.39
CA TRP A 25 -1.40 5.21 0.66
C TRP A 25 -2.07 5.68 1.95
N ASN A 26 -1.29 6.01 2.99
CA ASN A 26 -1.80 6.56 4.24
C ASN A 26 -2.40 7.98 4.09
N SER A 27 -2.17 8.68 2.97
CA SER A 27 -2.89 9.93 2.68
C SER A 27 -4.37 9.68 2.37
N ARG A 28 -4.71 8.51 1.80
CA ARG A 28 -6.02 8.16 1.23
C ARG A 28 -6.50 9.12 0.13
N ASP A 29 -5.56 9.77 -0.55
CA ASP A 29 -5.83 10.63 -1.69
C ASP A 29 -5.65 9.83 -2.99
N ALA A 30 -6.77 9.47 -3.62
CA ALA A 30 -6.80 8.67 -4.85
C ALA A 30 -6.02 9.31 -5.99
N ALA A 31 -6.10 10.63 -6.16
CA ALA A 31 -5.38 11.35 -7.20
C ALA A 31 -3.89 11.36 -6.92
N LYS A 32 -3.47 11.63 -5.68
CA LYS A 32 -2.06 11.64 -5.29
C LYS A 32 -1.42 10.26 -5.40
N VAL A 33 -2.13 9.21 -4.97
CA VAL A 33 -1.62 7.83 -5.01
C VAL A 33 -1.51 7.33 -6.46
N SER A 34 -2.47 7.66 -7.33
CA SER A 34 -2.45 7.22 -8.74
C SER A 34 -1.22 7.73 -9.51
N LEU A 35 -0.61 8.86 -9.10
CA LEU A 35 0.60 9.41 -9.71
C LEU A 35 1.86 8.56 -9.50
N ALA A 36 1.84 7.56 -8.60
CA ALA A 36 2.94 6.64 -8.40
C ALA A 36 3.00 5.50 -9.46
N TYR A 37 1.99 5.41 -10.33
CA TYR A 37 1.84 4.36 -11.33
C TYR A 37 1.99 4.92 -12.75
N THR A 38 2.45 4.09 -13.68
CA THR A 38 2.51 4.49 -15.10
C THR A 38 1.11 4.78 -15.65
N PRO A 39 0.95 5.61 -16.70
CA PRO A 39 -0.35 5.87 -17.31
C PRO A 39 -1.10 4.60 -17.74
N ASP A 40 -0.35 3.57 -18.15
CA ASP A 40 -0.77 2.25 -18.64
C ASP A 40 -0.63 1.12 -17.60
N THR A 41 -0.52 1.45 -16.30
CA THR A 41 -0.30 0.46 -15.24
C THR A 41 -1.32 -0.69 -15.25
N VAL A 42 -0.88 -1.91 -14.94
CA VAL A 42 -1.73 -3.10 -14.90
C VAL A 42 -1.79 -3.65 -13.49
N TRP A 43 -3.01 -3.78 -12.96
CA TRP A 43 -3.24 -4.26 -11.60
C TRP A 43 -4.01 -5.56 -11.56
N ARG A 44 -3.74 -6.34 -10.51
CA ARG A 44 -4.70 -7.22 -9.88
C ARG A 44 -4.77 -6.86 -8.40
N ASN A 45 -5.95 -6.47 -7.92
CA ASN A 45 -6.22 -6.28 -6.50
C ASN A 45 -7.34 -7.23 -6.08
N ARG A 46 -6.99 -8.27 -5.31
CA ARG A 46 -7.88 -9.41 -5.04
C ARG A 46 -8.35 -10.03 -6.37
N VAL A 47 -9.62 -9.81 -6.72
CA VAL A 47 -10.31 -10.28 -7.92
C VAL A 47 -10.73 -9.13 -8.85
N GLU A 48 -10.30 -7.89 -8.59
CA GLU A 48 -10.48 -6.74 -9.48
C GLU A 48 -9.20 -6.48 -10.29
N PHE A 49 -9.37 -6.00 -11.53
CA PHE A 49 -8.27 -5.85 -12.50
C PHE A 49 -8.22 -4.45 -13.15
N PRO A 50 -7.96 -3.37 -12.40
CA PRO A 50 -7.82 -2.03 -12.99
C PRO A 50 -6.71 -1.97 -14.06
N ARG A 51 -6.99 -1.30 -15.17
CA ARG A 51 -6.02 -1.05 -16.25
C ARG A 51 -5.90 0.44 -16.54
N GLY A 52 -4.67 0.93 -16.46
CA GLY A 52 -4.34 2.34 -16.58
C GLY A 52 -4.64 3.17 -15.32
N ARG A 53 -4.00 4.35 -15.26
CA ARG A 53 -4.05 5.21 -14.07
C ARG A 53 -5.46 5.67 -13.70
N ALA A 54 -6.33 5.89 -14.70
CA ALA A 54 -7.70 6.35 -14.48
C ALA A 54 -8.55 5.30 -13.72
N GLU A 55 -8.48 4.03 -14.13
CA GLU A 55 -9.20 2.95 -13.44
C GLU A 55 -8.62 2.69 -12.04
N VAL A 56 -7.30 2.80 -11.88
CA VAL A 56 -6.64 2.74 -10.58
C VAL A 56 -7.14 3.85 -9.65
N GLN A 57 -7.24 5.08 -10.12
CA GLN A 57 -7.77 6.20 -9.33
C GLN A 57 -9.23 5.95 -8.93
N ALA A 58 -10.06 5.46 -9.85
CA ALA A 58 -11.45 5.10 -9.55
C ALA A 58 -11.56 3.98 -8.51
N PHE A 59 -10.70 2.95 -8.61
CA PHE A 59 -10.59 1.88 -7.62
C PHE A 59 -10.23 2.45 -6.23
N LEU A 60 -9.21 3.31 -6.16
CA LEU A 60 -8.75 3.91 -4.90
C LEU A 60 -9.83 4.79 -4.26
N ALA A 61 -10.59 5.54 -5.06
CA ALA A 61 -11.73 6.32 -4.57
C ALA A 61 -12.81 5.43 -3.94
N ARG A 62 -13.19 4.32 -4.60
CA ARG A 62 -14.13 3.35 -4.02
C ARG A 62 -13.58 2.72 -2.73
N LYS A 63 -12.30 2.34 -2.74
CA LYS A 63 -11.63 1.73 -1.58
C LYS A 63 -11.77 2.59 -0.33
N TRP A 64 -11.43 3.87 -0.40
CA TRP A 64 -11.45 4.74 0.78
C TRP A 64 -12.82 5.36 1.11
N ASN A 65 -13.82 5.17 0.25
CA ASN A 65 -15.22 5.38 0.62
C ASN A 65 -15.77 4.24 1.49
N HIS A 66 -15.17 3.05 1.42
CA HIS A 66 -15.59 1.87 2.21
C HIS A 66 -14.67 1.62 3.41
N GLU A 67 -13.36 1.75 3.23
CA GLU A 67 -12.37 1.48 4.26
C GLU A 67 -12.06 2.73 5.10
N LEU A 68 -12.91 2.99 6.09
CA LEU A 68 -12.87 4.19 6.93
C LEU A 68 -11.76 4.10 7.99
N GLU A 69 -11.24 5.26 8.41
CA GLU A 69 -10.12 5.35 9.38
C GLU A 69 -8.85 4.55 9.01
N TYR A 70 -8.67 4.30 7.71
CA TYR A 70 -7.58 3.52 7.13
C TYR A 70 -6.19 3.93 7.64
N ARG A 71 -5.45 2.95 8.17
CA ARG A 71 -4.05 3.04 8.60
C ARG A 71 -3.28 1.83 8.11
N LEU A 72 -2.14 2.05 7.47
CA LEU A 72 -1.37 1.03 6.78
C LEU A 72 0.08 0.99 7.25
N ILE A 73 0.62 -0.22 7.35
CA ILE A 73 2.07 -0.48 7.50
C ILE A 73 2.50 -1.42 6.37
N LYS A 74 3.58 -1.08 5.67
CA LYS A 74 4.24 -1.92 4.68
C LYS A 74 5.64 -2.27 5.14
N GLU A 75 6.11 -3.46 4.77
CA GLU A 75 7.44 -3.95 5.10
C GLU A 75 8.01 -4.71 3.91
N LEU A 76 9.29 -4.47 3.60
CA LEU A 76 10.00 -5.17 2.54
C LEU A 76 10.07 -6.67 2.86
N TRP A 77 9.71 -7.52 1.89
CA TRP A 77 9.94 -8.96 1.97
C TRP A 77 11.19 -9.37 1.19
N ALA A 78 11.26 -9.00 -0.09
CA ALA A 78 12.39 -9.28 -0.97
C ALA A 78 12.41 -8.28 -2.13
N PHE A 79 13.53 -8.19 -2.84
CA PHE A 79 13.64 -7.41 -4.07
C PHE A 79 14.61 -8.08 -5.04
N THR A 80 14.42 -7.83 -6.33
CA THR A 80 15.32 -8.28 -7.41
C THR A 80 15.17 -7.31 -8.57
N ASP A 81 16.27 -6.72 -9.03
CA ASP A 81 16.29 -5.75 -10.12
C ASP A 81 15.26 -4.62 -9.96
N ASN A 82 14.23 -4.60 -10.81
CA ASN A 82 13.15 -3.62 -10.81
C ASN A 82 11.87 -4.10 -10.10
N ARG A 83 11.95 -5.18 -9.30
CA ARG A 83 10.82 -5.78 -8.60
C ARG A 83 10.99 -5.74 -7.10
N ILE A 84 9.90 -5.50 -6.39
CA ILE A 84 9.83 -5.52 -4.93
C ILE A 84 8.64 -6.37 -4.50
N ALA A 85 8.88 -7.30 -3.58
CA ALA A 85 7.85 -8.04 -2.85
C ALA A 85 7.67 -7.42 -1.46
N VAL A 86 6.42 -7.21 -1.08
CA VAL A 86 6.04 -6.45 0.12
C VAL A 86 5.01 -7.22 0.93
N ARG A 87 5.21 -7.27 2.24
CA ARG A 87 4.18 -7.62 3.22
C ARG A 87 3.54 -6.35 3.74
N TYR A 88 2.25 -6.39 4.02
CA TYR A 88 1.59 -5.24 4.64
C TYR A 88 0.38 -5.68 5.46
N ALA A 89 -0.01 -4.81 6.39
CA ALA A 89 -1.28 -4.89 7.07
C ALA A 89 -1.91 -3.50 7.17
N TYR A 90 -3.23 -3.43 7.08
CA TYR A 90 -3.97 -2.20 7.34
C TYR A 90 -5.17 -2.46 8.24
N GLU A 91 -5.51 -1.46 9.06
CA GLU A 91 -6.70 -1.46 9.91
C GLU A 91 -7.67 -0.40 9.39
N TYR A 92 -8.95 -0.75 9.39
CA TYR A 92 -10.06 0.12 8.99
C TYR A 92 -11.35 -0.37 9.65
N HIS A 93 -12.41 0.44 9.58
CA HIS A 93 -13.77 -0.04 9.82
C HIS A 93 -14.68 0.30 8.64
N ASP A 94 -15.77 -0.44 8.48
CA ASP A 94 -16.81 -0.11 7.50
C ASP A 94 -17.83 0.89 8.09
N ASP A 95 -18.87 1.22 7.31
CA ASP A 95 -19.94 2.13 7.70
C ASP A 95 -20.89 1.55 8.77
N SER A 96 -20.82 0.25 9.04
CA SER A 96 -21.50 -0.41 10.17
C SER A 96 -20.72 -0.30 11.49
N GLY A 97 -19.47 0.14 11.43
CA GLY A 97 -18.56 0.23 12.58
C GLY A 97 -17.79 -1.06 12.87
N GLN A 98 -17.91 -2.09 12.02
CA GLN A 98 -17.12 -3.31 12.16
C GLN A 98 -15.67 -3.04 11.80
N TRP A 99 -14.75 -3.30 12.73
CA TRP A 99 -13.31 -3.18 12.51
C TRP A 99 -12.70 -4.41 11.85
N PHE A 100 -11.71 -4.19 11.00
CA PHE A 100 -10.95 -5.23 10.33
C PHE A 100 -9.45 -4.96 10.43
N ARG A 101 -8.67 -6.03 10.49
CA ARG A 101 -7.26 -6.03 10.09
C ARG A 101 -7.13 -6.84 8.81
N ALA A 102 -6.69 -6.17 7.75
CA ALA A 102 -6.42 -6.79 6.48
C ALA A 102 -4.92 -7.10 6.36
N TYR A 103 -4.58 -8.33 6.01
CA TYR A 103 -3.21 -8.77 5.77
C TYR A 103 -3.01 -8.98 4.28
N GLY A 104 -1.92 -8.45 3.73
CA GLY A 104 -1.68 -8.51 2.31
C GLY A 104 -0.24 -8.79 1.92
N ASN A 105 -0.13 -9.40 0.75
CA ASN A 105 1.10 -9.48 -0.01
C ASN A 105 0.91 -8.76 -1.33
N GLU A 106 1.87 -7.91 -1.67
CA GLU A 106 1.89 -7.30 -2.99
C GLU A 106 3.26 -7.38 -3.65
N ASN A 107 3.24 -7.56 -4.97
CA ASN A 107 4.41 -7.61 -5.81
C ASN A 107 4.34 -6.49 -6.82
N TRP A 108 5.42 -5.72 -6.87
CA TRP A 108 5.56 -4.51 -7.66
C TRP A 108 6.62 -4.71 -8.73
N GLU A 109 6.37 -4.18 -9.92
CA GLU A 109 7.36 -4.02 -10.97
C GLU A 109 7.38 -2.58 -11.43
N PHE A 110 8.58 -1.99 -11.52
CA PHE A 110 8.77 -0.58 -11.81
C PHE A 110 9.38 -0.38 -13.21
N ALA A 111 8.93 0.67 -13.89
CA ALA A 111 9.60 1.21 -15.07
C ALA A 111 10.89 1.95 -14.67
N ALA A 112 11.74 2.26 -15.66
CA ALA A 112 13.03 2.92 -15.44
C ALA A 112 12.89 4.32 -14.80
N ASP A 113 11.75 4.98 -14.97
CA ASP A 113 11.45 6.27 -14.35
C ASP A 113 10.96 6.14 -12.90
N GLY A 114 10.88 4.92 -12.35
CA GLY A 114 10.49 4.65 -10.97
C GLY A 114 8.98 4.63 -10.74
N LEU A 115 8.15 4.76 -11.78
CA LEU A 115 6.72 4.53 -11.69
C LEU A 115 6.41 3.02 -11.72
N MET A 116 5.41 2.61 -10.96
CA MET A 116 5.01 1.20 -10.91
C MET A 116 4.16 0.86 -12.15
N HIS A 117 4.62 -0.10 -12.94
CA HIS A 117 3.93 -0.58 -14.13
C HIS A 117 3.00 -1.74 -13.77
N ASN A 118 3.48 -2.75 -13.03
CA ASN A 118 2.65 -3.88 -12.59
C ASN A 118 2.46 -3.88 -11.07
N ARG A 119 1.22 -4.12 -10.61
CA ARG A 119 0.88 -4.32 -9.20
C ARG A 119 -0.02 -5.55 -9.03
N HIS A 120 0.49 -6.57 -8.35
CA HIS A 120 -0.30 -7.74 -7.96
C HIS A 120 -0.46 -7.76 -6.45
N SER A 121 -1.70 -7.77 -5.96
CA SER A 121 -2.01 -7.63 -4.54
C SER A 121 -3.08 -8.63 -4.13
N SER A 122 -2.73 -9.47 -3.16
CA SER A 122 -3.63 -10.43 -2.52
C SER A 122 -3.82 -10.03 -1.06
N ILE A 123 -5.06 -10.05 -0.59
CA ILE A 123 -5.46 -9.50 0.72
C ILE A 123 -6.52 -10.38 1.34
N ASN A 124 -6.38 -10.66 2.63
CA ASN A 124 -7.36 -11.36 3.45
C ASN A 124 -7.74 -10.47 4.65
N GLU A 125 -9.03 -10.39 4.96
CA GLU A 125 -9.56 -9.59 6.06
C GLU A 125 -9.93 -10.45 7.24
N GLN A 126 -9.51 -10.01 8.42
CA GLN A 126 -9.88 -10.57 9.71
C GLN A 126 -10.73 -9.53 10.45
N PRO A 127 -11.99 -9.84 10.80
CA PRO A 127 -12.75 -9.02 11.76
C PRO A 127 -12.01 -8.96 13.09
N ILE A 128 -11.94 -7.77 13.69
CA ILE A 128 -11.33 -7.54 15.01
C ILE A 128 -12.25 -6.69 15.89
N ALA A 129 -12.09 -6.76 17.21
CA ALA A 129 -12.69 -5.75 18.07
C ALA A 129 -11.90 -4.43 17.97
N GLU A 130 -12.54 -3.30 18.26
CA GLU A 130 -11.83 -2.02 18.29
C GLU A 130 -10.66 -2.03 19.29
N ALA A 131 -10.82 -2.70 20.43
CA ALA A 131 -9.79 -2.85 21.45
C ALA A 131 -8.53 -3.58 20.94
N ASP A 132 -8.67 -4.44 19.92
CA ASP A 132 -7.56 -5.23 19.36
C ASP A 132 -6.74 -4.48 18.32
N ARG A 133 -7.13 -3.24 17.96
CA ARG A 133 -6.39 -2.39 17.03
C ARG A 133 -4.97 -2.13 17.53
N LYS A 134 -4.00 -2.27 16.64
CA LYS A 134 -2.58 -1.99 16.88
C LYS A 134 -2.13 -0.66 16.27
N PHE A 135 -2.88 -0.13 15.28
CA PHE A 135 -2.47 1.05 14.53
C PHE A 135 -3.14 2.31 15.12
N ARG A 136 -2.39 3.00 15.99
CA ARG A 136 -2.87 4.14 16.77
C ARG A 136 -1.96 5.36 16.55
N TRP A 137 -2.18 6.05 15.42
CA TRP A 137 -1.60 7.37 15.15
C TRP A 137 -2.63 8.29 14.46
N PRO A 138 -2.43 9.61 14.42
CA PRO A 138 -3.29 10.52 13.67
C PRO A 138 -3.38 10.11 12.19
N LEU A 139 -4.56 10.24 11.57
CA LEU A 139 -4.76 9.81 10.18
C LEU A 139 -3.77 10.47 9.21
N GLY A 140 -2.87 9.68 8.62
CA GLY A 140 -1.83 10.17 7.72
C GLY A 140 -0.58 9.30 7.80
N ARG A 141 0.56 9.87 7.38
CA ARG A 141 1.88 9.20 7.45
C ARG A 141 2.11 8.60 8.84
N ARG A 142 2.49 7.31 8.88
CA ARG A 142 2.88 6.64 10.13
C ARG A 142 4.11 7.33 10.71
N PRO A 143 4.12 7.71 12.01
CA PRO A 143 5.31 8.28 12.67
C PRO A 143 6.56 7.42 12.51
N ASP A 144 7.73 8.05 12.55
CA ASP A 144 9.01 7.35 12.33
C ASP A 144 9.40 6.43 13.49
N ASP A 145 8.90 6.71 14.69
CA ASP A 145 9.07 5.94 15.93
C ASP A 145 7.96 4.91 16.17
N HIS A 146 6.92 4.88 15.33
CA HIS A 146 5.88 3.85 15.43
C HIS A 146 6.43 2.51 14.92
N PRO A 147 6.22 1.40 15.65
CA PRO A 147 6.77 0.10 15.27
C PRO A 147 6.28 -0.38 13.89
N GLY A 148 7.15 -1.12 13.20
CA GLY A 148 6.87 -1.79 11.92
C GLY A 148 6.05 -3.09 12.08
N LEU A 149 5.83 -3.83 10.98
CA LEU A 149 5.05 -5.08 11.02
C LEU A 149 5.72 -6.13 11.89
N SER A 150 7.02 -6.37 11.66
CA SER A 150 7.78 -7.37 12.39
C SER A 150 7.84 -7.07 13.89
N GLU A 151 7.96 -5.79 14.28
CA GLU A 151 8.01 -5.35 15.68
C GLU A 151 6.65 -5.51 16.39
N LEU A 152 5.55 -5.46 15.64
CA LEU A 152 4.20 -5.71 16.15
C LEU A 152 3.82 -7.20 16.19
N GLY A 153 4.70 -8.09 15.73
CA GLY A 153 4.44 -9.52 15.63
C GLY A 153 3.28 -9.85 14.69
N LEU A 154 3.19 -9.14 13.56
CA LEU A 154 2.17 -9.33 12.51
C LEU A 154 2.76 -9.96 11.24
#